data_AF-A0A520WI62-F1
#
_entry.id   AF-A0A520WI62-F1
#
_cell.length_a   1.000
_cell.length_b   1.000
_cell.length_c   1.000
_cell.angle_alpha   90.00
_cell.angle_beta   90.00
_cell.angle_gamma   90.00
#
_symmetry.space_group_name_H-M   'P 1'
#
loop_
_entity.id
_entity.type
_entity.pdbx_description
1 polymer ?
#
loop_
_entity_poly.entity_id
_entity_poly.type
_entity_poly.pdbx_seq_one_letter_code
_entity_poly.pdbx_strand_id
1 'polypeptide(L)'
;MNIISSKTGSSSVAKKIGKLLPSGSKEFIDIYAMESQVRNHRAWVQEKSKEIKSTKNALRPLMNSSRQNDFQLYEFLDANISVMVAAHENILSNAKKEKKLIMRVQKSRKINIDTKISGKENSYLEQFIILDNAIDLRKTGYQESIIKIRKALTKRDMDLVFIQKQKNEWFFITENLSDKRKNFQPSIDRLTSSLVDAISDDANHVKKLSNQLNKVEIINKNLDKLDKLFLNIDKVAEKEKGGRVYLKKSPEFKEKYEIRFEKSVNAYEEYLEDLSQLFIN
;
A
#
# COMPACT_ATOMS: atom_id res chain seq x y z
N MET A 1 -7.04 43.72 -22.96
CA MET A 1 -5.84 43.06 -22.41
C MET A 1 -6.32 42.03 -21.40
N ASN A 2 -6.34 40.76 -21.80
CA ASN A 2 -6.99 39.69 -21.04
C ASN A 2 -5.99 38.93 -20.15
N ILE A 3 -6.49 38.65 -18.96
CA ILE A 3 -5.92 37.95 -17.82
C ILE A 3 -5.69 36.47 -18.17
N ILE A 4 -4.51 35.91 -17.83
CA ILE A 4 -4.37 34.47 -17.59
C ILE A 4 -3.62 34.28 -16.27
N SER A 5 -4.40 33.90 -15.26
CA SER A 5 -3.97 33.42 -13.96
C SER A 5 -3.56 31.95 -14.09
N SER A 6 -2.28 31.62 -13.85
CA SER A 6 -1.82 30.24 -13.77
C SER A 6 -1.99 29.71 -12.34
N LYS A 7 -3.19 29.22 -12.02
CA LYS A 7 -3.43 28.33 -10.88
C LYS A 7 -2.90 26.93 -11.23
N THR A 8 -1.66 26.62 -10.84
CA THR A 8 -1.19 25.23 -10.79
C THR A 8 -1.75 24.56 -9.54
N GLY A 9 -2.82 23.78 -9.73
CA GLY A 9 -3.51 23.02 -8.70
C GLY A 9 -2.65 21.90 -8.13
N SER A 10 -1.91 22.20 -7.05
CA SER A 10 -1.33 21.21 -6.16
C SER A 10 -1.78 21.51 -4.73
N SER A 11 -3.02 21.16 -4.36
CA SER A 11 -3.40 21.15 -2.92
C SER A 11 -4.67 20.39 -2.50
N SER A 12 -5.47 19.76 -3.37
CA SER A 12 -6.70 19.10 -2.89
C SER A 12 -6.49 17.67 -2.36
N VAL A 13 -5.49 16.94 -2.87
CA VAL A 13 -5.19 15.56 -2.43
C VAL A 13 -4.36 15.54 -1.15
N ALA A 14 -3.38 16.44 -1.02
CA ALA A 14 -2.55 16.57 0.18
C ALA A 14 -3.35 16.97 1.44
N LYS A 15 -4.44 17.73 1.28
CA LYS A 15 -5.33 18.12 2.39
C LYS A 15 -6.24 16.99 2.88
N LYS A 16 -6.45 15.92 2.10
CA LYS A 16 -7.27 14.76 2.51
C LYS A 16 -6.46 13.67 3.23
N ILE A 17 -5.14 13.62 3.05
CA ILE A 17 -4.26 12.62 3.70
C ILE A 17 -3.87 13.03 5.13
N GLY A 18 -4.05 14.31 5.51
CA GLY A 18 -3.78 14.83 6.85
C GLY A 18 -4.76 14.45 7.96
N LYS A 19 -5.69 13.51 7.73
CA LYS A 19 -6.73 13.12 8.71
C LYS A 19 -6.62 11.67 9.24
N LEU A 20 -5.48 11.02 9.04
CA LEU A 20 -5.19 9.69 9.62
C LEU A 20 -3.97 9.75 10.55
N LEU A 21 -3.96 10.71 11.46
CA LEU A 21 -3.29 10.51 12.74
C LEU A 21 -4.31 9.85 13.67
N PRO A 22 -4.04 8.69 14.29
CA PRO A 22 -4.90 8.20 15.35
C PRO A 22 -4.78 9.18 16.52
N SER A 23 -5.75 10.08 16.67
CA SER A 23 -5.89 10.97 17.82
C SER A 23 -6.81 10.39 18.90
N GLY A 24 -6.90 9.06 18.98
CA GLY A 24 -7.50 8.36 20.12
C GLY A 24 -6.40 7.58 20.81
N SER A 25 -6.26 7.74 22.13
CA SER A 25 -5.50 6.77 22.93
C SER A 25 -6.04 5.38 22.62
N LYS A 26 -5.21 4.49 22.06
CA LYS A 26 -5.63 3.10 21.82
C LYS A 26 -6.07 2.50 23.15
N GLU A 27 -7.35 2.15 23.27
CA GLU A 27 -7.85 1.47 24.46
C GLU A 27 -7.63 -0.04 24.31
N PHE A 28 -6.86 -0.62 25.24
CA PHE A 28 -6.67 -2.06 25.34
C PHE A 28 -7.60 -2.60 26.42
N ILE A 29 -8.85 -2.86 26.03
CA ILE A 29 -9.94 -3.25 26.93
C ILE A 29 -9.77 -4.69 27.44
N ASP A 30 -9.14 -5.55 26.64
CA ASP A 30 -8.91 -6.94 26.97
C ASP A 30 -7.60 -7.47 26.39
N ILE A 31 -7.33 -8.74 26.71
CA ILE A 31 -6.14 -9.44 26.23
C ILE A 31 -6.16 -9.67 24.71
N TYR A 32 -7.33 -9.74 24.08
CA TYR A 32 -7.47 -9.95 22.63
C TYR A 32 -7.08 -8.70 21.85
N ALA A 33 -7.40 -7.51 22.37
CA ALA A 33 -6.94 -6.22 21.84
C ALA A 33 -5.40 -6.14 21.88
N MET A 34 -4.79 -6.53 23.02
CA MET A 34 -3.34 -6.61 23.16
C MET A 34 -2.72 -7.60 22.16
N GLU A 35 -3.32 -8.78 21.98
CA GLU A 35 -2.85 -9.78 21.01
C GLU A 35 -2.91 -9.29 19.57
N SER A 36 -4.01 -8.63 19.21
CA SER A 36 -4.19 -8.03 17.89
C SER A 36 -3.08 -7.02 17.61
N GLN A 37 -2.75 -6.20 18.60
CA GLN A 37 -1.69 -5.22 18.47
C GLN A 37 -0.29 -5.85 18.33
N VAL A 38 -0.01 -6.93 19.06
CA VAL A 38 1.23 -7.69 18.87
C VAL A 38 1.31 -8.30 17.46
N ARG A 39 0.18 -8.74 16.88
CA ARG A 39 0.14 -9.21 15.49
C ARG A 39 0.47 -8.07 14.53
N ASN A 40 -0.11 -6.88 14.73
CA ASN A 40 0.20 -5.67 13.94
C ASN A 40 1.69 -5.31 14.00
N HIS A 41 2.30 -5.35 15.19
CA HIS A 41 3.73 -5.12 15.36
C HIS A 41 4.59 -6.13 14.61
N ARG A 42 4.24 -7.41 14.66
CA ARG A 42 4.98 -8.43 13.90
C ARG A 42 4.86 -8.26 12.39
N ALA A 43 3.66 -7.95 11.89
CA ALA A 43 3.44 -7.67 10.48
C ALA A 43 4.32 -6.50 10.03
N TRP A 44 4.34 -5.41 10.79
CA TRP A 44 5.20 -4.25 10.54
C TRP A 44 6.69 -4.64 10.50
N VAL A 45 7.17 -5.40 11.49
CA VAL A 45 8.59 -5.83 11.56
C VAL A 45 8.98 -6.71 10.37
N GLN A 46 8.11 -7.63 9.96
CA GLN A 46 8.36 -8.50 8.81
C GLN A 46 8.41 -7.71 7.50
N GLU A 47 7.48 -6.78 7.32
CA GLU A 47 7.42 -5.91 6.15
C GLU A 47 8.67 -5.02 6.07
N LYS A 48 9.01 -4.33 7.17
CA LYS A 48 10.13 -3.37 7.20
C LYS A 48 11.50 -4.02 7.14
N SER A 49 11.64 -5.28 7.56
CA SER A 49 12.90 -6.03 7.34
C SER A 49 13.27 -6.11 5.84
N LYS A 50 12.28 -6.42 4.99
CA LYS A 50 12.48 -6.51 3.53
C LYS A 50 12.71 -5.13 2.91
N GLU A 51 12.01 -4.11 3.42
CA GLU A 51 12.17 -2.72 3.00
C GLU A 51 13.58 -2.21 3.31
N ILE A 52 14.08 -2.35 4.54
CA ILE A 52 15.43 -1.94 4.95
C ILE A 52 16.49 -2.60 4.08
N LYS A 53 16.38 -3.91 3.83
CA LYS A 53 17.31 -4.64 2.96
C LYS A 53 17.31 -4.06 1.55
N SER A 54 16.13 -3.79 0.99
CA SER A 54 15.99 -3.21 -0.35
C SER A 54 16.55 -1.79 -0.40
N THR A 55 16.27 -0.95 0.61
CA THR A 55 16.81 0.41 0.72
C THR A 55 18.34 0.41 0.76
N LYS A 56 18.95 -0.45 1.58
CA LYS A 56 20.42 -0.60 1.62
C LYS A 56 20.98 -0.98 0.26
N ASN A 57 20.36 -1.95 -0.42
CA ASN A 57 20.80 -2.37 -1.75
C ASN A 57 20.66 -1.26 -2.80
N ALA A 58 19.54 -0.55 -2.80
CA ALA A 58 19.26 0.54 -3.74
C ALA A 58 20.23 1.72 -3.58
N LEU A 59 20.60 2.04 -2.34
CA LEU A 59 21.51 3.15 -2.03
C LEU A 59 22.98 2.78 -2.12
N ARG A 60 23.34 1.48 -2.08
CA ARG A 60 24.73 1.02 -2.06
C ARG A 60 25.60 1.61 -3.17
N PRO A 61 25.18 1.65 -4.46
CA PRO A 61 26.00 2.23 -5.51
C PRO A 61 26.29 3.72 -5.26
N LEU A 62 25.26 4.48 -4.85
CA LEU A 62 25.40 5.90 -4.51
C LEU A 62 26.36 6.07 -3.32
N MET A 63 26.12 5.36 -2.23
CA MET A 63 26.98 5.42 -1.04
C MET A 63 28.44 5.09 -1.36
N ASN A 64 28.70 4.08 -2.20
CA ASN A 64 30.05 3.73 -2.63
C ASN A 64 30.73 4.88 -3.40
N SER A 65 30.02 5.54 -4.32
CA SER A 65 30.56 6.71 -5.04
C SER A 65 30.75 7.93 -4.12
N SER A 66 29.86 8.11 -3.14
CA SER A 66 29.90 9.22 -2.19
C SER A 66 31.05 9.12 -1.20
N ARG A 67 31.54 7.92 -0.88
CA ARG A 67 32.73 7.76 -0.01
C ARG A 67 33.94 8.59 -0.44
N GLN A 68 34.11 8.79 -1.75
CA GLN A 68 35.23 9.54 -2.31
C GLN A 68 34.82 10.96 -2.75
N ASN A 69 33.62 11.12 -3.29
CA ASN A 69 33.22 12.35 -3.99
C ASN A 69 32.30 13.28 -3.17
N ASP A 70 31.60 12.75 -2.15
CA ASP A 70 30.67 13.50 -1.30
C ASP A 70 30.52 12.76 0.04
N PHE A 71 31.57 12.84 0.86
CA PHE A 71 31.63 12.06 2.11
C PHE A 71 30.52 12.47 3.09
N GLN A 72 30.11 13.73 3.08
CA GLN A 72 28.99 14.22 3.89
C GLN A 72 27.69 13.51 3.53
N LEU A 73 27.41 13.32 2.23
CA LEU A 73 26.24 12.52 1.81
C LEU A 73 26.37 11.07 2.27
N TYR A 74 27.56 10.47 2.16
CA TYR A 74 27.78 9.10 2.65
C TYR A 74 27.45 8.97 4.14
N GLU A 75 28.03 9.81 4.99
CA GLU A 75 27.78 9.81 6.44
C GLU A 75 26.30 10.05 6.76
N PHE A 76 25.68 10.99 6.06
CA PHE A 76 24.27 11.28 6.25
C PHE A 76 23.37 10.08 5.91
N LEU A 77 23.61 9.42 4.79
CA LEU A 77 22.84 8.23 4.39
C LEU A 77 23.08 7.07 5.36
N ASP A 78 24.34 6.82 5.73
CA ASP A 78 24.71 5.73 6.63
C ASP A 78 24.10 5.91 8.04
N ALA A 79 24.14 7.13 8.58
CA ALA A 79 23.53 7.44 9.86
C ALA A 79 22.01 7.21 9.85
N ASN A 80 21.30 7.68 8.82
CA ASN A 80 19.85 7.50 8.75
C ASN A 80 19.46 6.03 8.50
N ILE A 81 20.23 5.28 7.72
CA ILE A 81 20.03 3.82 7.55
C ILE A 81 20.25 3.10 8.88
N SER A 82 21.26 3.50 9.66
CA SER A 82 21.54 2.93 10.98
C SER A 82 20.40 3.19 11.97
N VAL A 83 19.81 4.38 11.96
CA VAL A 83 18.60 4.68 12.75
C VAL A 83 17.44 3.78 12.35
N MET A 84 17.22 3.54 11.06
CA MET A 84 16.17 2.63 10.59
C MET A 84 16.37 1.19 11.10
N VAL A 85 17.61 0.69 11.07
CA VAL A 85 17.97 -0.65 11.57
C VAL A 85 17.76 -0.73 13.08
N ALA A 86 18.28 0.24 13.83
CA ALA A 86 18.13 0.27 15.28
C ALA A 86 16.65 0.36 15.70
N ALA A 87 15.84 1.16 14.98
CA ALA A 87 14.40 1.23 15.22
C ALA A 87 13.72 -0.13 15.00
N HIS A 88 14.04 -0.83 13.91
CA HIS A 88 13.52 -2.16 13.61
C HIS A 88 13.85 -3.20 14.70
N GLU A 89 15.12 -3.26 15.12
CA GLU A 89 15.59 -4.18 16.16
C GLU A 89 14.91 -3.92 17.51
N ASN A 90 14.78 -2.65 17.89
CA ASN A 90 14.09 -2.25 19.11
C ASN A 90 12.61 -2.65 19.09
N ILE A 91 11.92 -2.41 17.97
CA ILE A 91 10.51 -2.79 17.82
C ILE A 91 10.35 -4.30 17.89
N LEU A 92 11.21 -5.08 17.21
CA LEU A 92 11.19 -6.54 17.27
C LEU A 92 11.40 -7.04 18.71
N SER A 93 12.33 -6.43 19.46
CA SER A 93 12.58 -6.77 20.85
C SER A 93 11.38 -6.47 21.75
N ASN A 94 10.78 -5.28 21.62
CA ASN A 94 9.61 -4.89 22.41
C ASN A 94 8.37 -5.72 22.07
N ALA A 95 8.11 -6.02 20.79
CA ALA A 95 7.00 -6.89 20.39
C ALA A 95 7.16 -8.33 20.91
N LYS A 96 8.40 -8.82 21.06
CA LYS A 96 8.68 -10.10 21.74
C LYS A 96 8.36 -10.02 23.24
N LYS A 97 8.67 -8.90 23.91
CA LYS A 97 8.34 -8.68 25.33
C LYS A 97 6.83 -8.58 25.53
N GLU A 98 6.11 -7.84 24.70
CA GLU A 98 4.64 -7.77 24.69
C GLU A 98 4.01 -9.17 24.57
N LYS A 99 4.46 -9.98 23.60
CA LYS A 99 4.01 -11.38 23.46
C LYS A 99 4.20 -12.16 24.77
N LYS A 100 5.37 -12.03 25.41
CA LYS A 100 5.66 -12.75 26.66
C LYS A 100 4.74 -12.31 27.81
N LEU A 101 4.37 -11.03 27.87
CA LEU A 101 3.41 -10.53 28.87
C LEU A 101 2.04 -11.17 28.67
N ILE A 102 1.51 -11.14 27.45
CA ILE A 102 0.23 -11.76 27.08
C ILE A 102 0.23 -13.25 27.44
N MET A 103 1.27 -13.98 27.02
CA MET A 103 1.36 -15.42 27.29
C MET A 103 1.38 -15.75 28.79
N ARG A 104 1.92 -14.86 29.65
CA ARG A 104 1.89 -15.07 31.10
C ARG A 104 0.48 -14.92 31.65
N VAL A 105 -0.24 -13.89 31.22
CA VAL A 105 -1.63 -13.66 31.64
C VAL A 105 -2.51 -14.83 31.19
N GLN A 106 -2.42 -15.27 29.94
CA GLN A 106 -3.23 -16.38 29.42
C GLN A 106 -2.99 -17.72 30.12
N LYS A 107 -1.74 -18.01 30.53
CA LYS A 107 -1.38 -19.28 31.16
C LYS A 107 -1.79 -19.39 32.62
N SER A 108 -2.10 -18.27 33.27
CA SER A 108 -2.40 -18.23 34.70
C SER A 108 -3.88 -17.99 34.91
N ARG A 109 -4.49 -18.83 35.75
CA ARG A 109 -5.88 -18.63 36.20
C ARG A 109 -6.02 -17.55 37.28
N LYS A 110 -4.90 -17.04 37.81
CA LYS A 110 -4.85 -16.17 38.99
C LYS A 110 -4.50 -14.71 38.68
N ILE A 111 -4.16 -14.40 37.43
CA ILE A 111 -3.78 -13.05 37.02
C ILE A 111 -4.58 -12.65 35.79
N ASN A 112 -4.93 -11.37 35.71
CA ASN A 112 -5.53 -10.72 34.56
C ASN A 112 -4.62 -9.58 34.09
N ILE A 113 -5.07 -8.82 33.10
CA ILE A 113 -4.30 -7.69 32.54
C ILE A 113 -4.04 -6.58 33.57
N ASP A 114 -4.95 -6.38 34.52
CA ASP A 114 -4.86 -5.35 35.56
C ASP A 114 -4.02 -5.79 36.77
N THR A 115 -3.61 -7.06 36.82
CA THR A 115 -2.81 -7.59 37.92
C THR A 115 -1.41 -6.95 37.90
N LYS A 116 -0.93 -6.47 39.05
CA LYS A 116 0.45 -5.98 39.22
C LYS A 116 1.47 -7.09 38.91
N ILE A 117 2.53 -6.74 38.18
CA ILE A 117 3.61 -7.67 37.89
C ILE A 117 4.49 -7.80 39.13
N SER A 118 4.75 -9.04 39.58
CA SER A 118 5.65 -9.27 40.72
C SER A 118 7.01 -8.59 40.54
N GLY A 119 7.43 -7.82 41.55
CA GLY A 119 8.67 -7.04 41.54
C GLY A 119 8.61 -5.76 40.69
N LYS A 120 7.43 -5.32 40.26
CA LYS A 120 7.22 -4.06 39.55
C LYS A 120 5.99 -3.32 40.08
N GLU A 121 6.00 -2.01 39.94
CA GLU A 121 4.84 -1.18 40.30
C GLU A 121 3.68 -1.31 39.31
N ASN A 122 4.00 -1.61 38.04
CA ASN A 122 3.04 -1.60 36.94
C ASN A 122 2.27 -2.92 36.81
N SER A 123 1.02 -2.82 36.33
CA SER A 123 0.23 -3.96 35.86
C SER A 123 0.74 -4.53 34.52
N TYR A 124 0.21 -5.69 34.12
CA TYR A 124 0.48 -6.25 32.80
C TYR A 124 0.02 -5.33 31.67
N LEU A 125 -1.14 -4.68 31.84
CA LEU A 125 -1.70 -3.71 30.91
C LEU A 125 -0.82 -2.46 30.80
N GLU A 126 -0.43 -1.85 31.92
CA GLU A 126 0.43 -0.66 31.94
C GLU A 126 1.80 -0.96 31.34
N GLN A 127 2.40 -2.10 31.68
CA GLN A 127 3.68 -2.51 31.11
C GLN A 127 3.58 -2.76 29.60
N PHE A 128 2.44 -3.26 29.11
CA PHE A 128 2.18 -3.41 27.68
C PHE A 128 2.08 -2.05 26.99
N ILE A 129 1.29 -1.12 27.54
CA ILE A 129 1.13 0.25 27.00
C ILE A 129 2.48 0.97 26.91
N ILE A 130 3.35 0.84 27.92
CA ILE A 130 4.71 1.40 27.87
C ILE A 130 5.52 0.84 26.69
N LEU A 131 5.39 -0.46 26.41
CA LEU A 131 6.07 -1.09 25.27
C LEU A 131 5.45 -0.66 23.93
N ASP A 132 4.13 -0.56 23.83
CA ASP A 132 3.41 -0.10 22.63
C ASP A 132 3.79 1.34 22.28
N ASN A 133 3.79 2.23 23.27
CA ASN A 133 4.20 3.63 23.11
C ASN A 133 5.67 3.73 22.66
N ALA A 134 6.55 2.93 23.27
CA ALA A 134 7.94 2.88 22.85
C ALA A 134 8.08 2.38 21.40
N ILE A 135 7.28 1.40 20.99
CA ILE A 135 7.25 0.91 19.60
C ILE A 135 6.79 2.02 18.65
N ASP A 136 5.70 2.73 18.97
CA ASP A 136 5.17 3.80 18.13
C ASP A 136 6.18 4.94 17.96
N LEU A 137 6.88 5.33 19.04
CA LEU A 137 7.99 6.30 18.95
C LEU A 137 9.10 5.84 18.00
N ARG A 138 9.48 4.55 18.03
CA ARG A 138 10.49 3.99 17.12
C ARG A 138 9.99 3.91 15.67
N LYS A 139 8.69 3.63 15.45
CA LYS A 139 8.09 3.70 14.11
C LYS A 139 8.18 5.12 13.54
N THR A 140 7.95 6.14 14.35
CA THR A 140 8.13 7.55 13.96
C THR A 140 9.56 7.83 13.55
N GLY A 141 10.55 7.48 14.39
CA GLY A 141 11.97 7.68 14.06
C GLY A 141 12.43 6.96 12.78
N TYR A 142 11.86 5.77 12.52
CA TYR A 142 12.06 5.05 11.26
C TYR A 142 11.54 5.87 10.06
N GLN A 143 10.30 6.39 10.13
CA GLN A 143 9.71 7.17 9.04
C GLN A 143 10.43 8.49 8.81
N GLU A 144 10.83 9.18 9.88
CA GLU A 144 11.61 10.42 9.79
C GLU A 144 12.95 10.20 9.07
N SER A 145 13.63 9.09 9.34
CA SER A 145 14.89 8.73 8.69
C SER A 145 14.70 8.51 7.18
N ILE A 146 13.61 7.85 6.78
CA ILE A 146 13.25 7.71 5.36
C ILE A 146 12.98 9.09 4.73
N ILE A 147 12.22 9.95 5.40
CA ILE A 147 11.91 11.30 4.89
C ILE A 147 13.20 12.12 4.71
N LYS A 148 14.12 12.05 5.67
CA LYS A 148 15.43 12.70 5.61
C LYS A 148 16.25 12.20 4.42
N ILE A 149 16.34 10.89 4.23
CA ILE A 149 17.00 10.29 3.06
C ILE A 149 16.37 10.79 1.76
N ARG A 150 15.04 10.69 1.61
CA ARG A 150 14.35 11.14 0.39
C ARG A 150 14.62 12.61 0.09
N LYS A 151 14.51 13.49 1.09
CA LYS A 151 14.80 14.93 0.94
C LYS A 151 16.24 15.18 0.49
N ALA A 152 17.22 14.44 1.00
CA ALA A 152 18.61 14.59 0.60
C ALA A 152 18.86 14.13 -0.85
N LEU A 153 18.12 13.13 -1.32
CA LEU A 153 18.16 12.64 -2.70
C LEU A 153 17.45 13.56 -3.68
N THR A 154 16.29 14.12 -3.30
CA THR A 154 15.55 15.07 -4.15
C THR A 154 16.38 16.32 -4.46
N LYS A 155 17.23 16.78 -3.52
CA LYS A 155 18.17 17.89 -3.76
C LYS A 155 19.24 17.58 -4.82
N ARG A 156 19.31 16.33 -5.29
CA ARG A 156 20.27 15.82 -6.28
C ARG A 156 19.54 15.19 -7.47
N ASP A 157 18.28 15.59 -7.68
CA ASP A 157 17.42 15.08 -8.75
C ASP A 157 17.25 13.56 -8.75
N MET A 158 17.29 12.95 -7.56
CA MET A 158 17.04 11.52 -7.37
C MET A 158 15.79 11.31 -6.52
N ASP A 159 15.10 10.18 -6.73
CA ASP A 159 14.04 9.73 -5.83
C ASP A 159 14.31 8.29 -5.36
N LEU A 160 13.97 8.04 -4.10
CA LEU A 160 13.99 6.70 -3.53
C LEU A 160 12.56 6.19 -3.53
N VAL A 161 12.26 5.35 -4.53
CA VAL A 161 10.92 4.87 -4.80
C VAL A 161 10.66 3.60 -3.99
N PHE A 162 9.56 3.62 -3.22
CA PHE A 162 9.05 2.46 -2.50
C PHE A 162 7.87 1.90 -3.29
N ILE A 163 8.06 0.74 -3.92
CA ILE A 163 7.07 0.15 -4.85
C ILE A 163 5.72 -0.06 -4.17
N GLN A 164 5.72 -0.51 -2.92
CA GLN A 164 4.49 -0.69 -2.15
C GLN A 164 3.74 0.63 -1.93
N LYS A 165 4.45 1.74 -1.67
CA LYS A 165 3.82 3.05 -1.48
C LYS A 165 3.19 3.53 -2.79
N GLN A 166 3.89 3.35 -3.90
CA GLN A 166 3.38 3.69 -5.22
C GLN A 166 2.14 2.86 -5.60
N LYS A 167 2.13 1.55 -5.33
CA LYS A 167 0.93 0.72 -5.53
C LYS A 167 -0.25 1.22 -4.69
N ASN A 168 0.00 1.64 -3.45
CA ASN A 168 -1.05 2.20 -2.60
C ASN A 168 -1.60 3.53 -3.15
N GLU A 169 -0.79 4.33 -3.84
CA GLU A 169 -1.26 5.56 -4.51
C GLU A 169 -2.17 5.23 -5.71
N TRP A 170 -1.88 4.13 -6.42
CA TRP A 170 -2.69 3.64 -7.54
C TRP A 170 -3.99 2.94 -7.14
N PHE A 171 -4.08 2.46 -5.90
CA PHE A 171 -5.24 1.72 -5.39
C PHE A 171 -6.57 2.43 -5.66
N PHE A 172 -6.64 3.75 -5.41
CA PHE A 172 -7.88 4.50 -5.62
C PHE A 172 -8.30 4.58 -7.09
N ILE A 173 -7.34 4.59 -8.01
CA ILE A 173 -7.62 4.58 -9.45
C ILE A 173 -8.24 3.24 -9.83
N THR A 174 -7.65 2.14 -9.37
CA THR A 174 -8.10 0.79 -9.70
C THR A 174 -9.43 0.44 -9.04
N GLU A 175 -9.68 0.89 -7.81
CA GLU A 175 -10.98 0.71 -7.15
C GLU A 175 -12.09 1.46 -7.89
N ASN A 176 -11.85 2.70 -8.29
CA ASN A 176 -12.83 3.47 -9.07
C ASN A 176 -13.19 2.78 -10.39
N LEU A 177 -12.20 2.20 -11.08
CA LEU A 177 -12.44 1.41 -12.30
C LEU A 177 -13.28 0.14 -12.01
N SER A 178 -12.98 -0.55 -10.92
CA SER A 178 -13.76 -1.71 -10.46
C SER A 178 -15.21 -1.33 -10.14
N ASP A 179 -15.42 -0.22 -9.44
CA ASP A 179 -16.76 0.25 -9.10
C ASP A 179 -17.56 0.68 -10.33
N LYS A 180 -16.93 1.38 -11.29
CA LYS A 180 -17.55 1.66 -12.59
C LYS A 180 -17.97 0.39 -13.32
N ARG A 181 -17.12 -0.66 -13.30
CA ARG A 181 -17.44 -1.97 -13.90
C ARG A 181 -18.68 -2.60 -13.26
N LYS A 182 -18.80 -2.56 -11.93
CA LYS A 182 -19.94 -3.13 -11.20
C LYS A 182 -21.28 -2.49 -11.61
N ASN A 183 -21.28 -1.23 -12.03
CA ASN A 183 -22.49 -0.55 -12.49
C ASN A 183 -23.10 -1.18 -13.76
N PHE A 184 -22.33 -1.95 -14.53
CA PHE A 184 -22.84 -2.68 -15.70
C PHE A 184 -23.50 -4.01 -15.34
N GLN A 185 -23.32 -4.54 -14.12
CA GLN A 185 -23.85 -5.84 -13.74
C GLN A 185 -25.36 -5.97 -13.94
N PRO A 186 -26.20 -4.98 -13.54
CA PRO A 186 -27.65 -5.08 -13.77
C PRO A 186 -28.03 -5.16 -15.26
N SER A 187 -27.29 -4.47 -16.13
CA SER A 187 -27.51 -4.51 -17.58
C SER A 187 -27.12 -5.86 -18.19
N ILE A 188 -26.03 -6.46 -17.69
CA ILE A 188 -25.59 -7.81 -18.07
C ILE A 188 -26.61 -8.86 -17.61
N ASP A 189 -27.09 -8.75 -16.38
CA ASP A 189 -28.11 -9.65 -15.82
C ASP A 189 -29.40 -9.55 -16.63
N ARG A 190 -29.85 -8.33 -16.96
CA ARG A 190 -31.02 -8.12 -17.81
C ARG A 190 -30.84 -8.74 -19.20
N LEU A 191 -29.70 -8.53 -19.85
CA LEU A 191 -29.40 -9.12 -21.16
C LEU A 191 -29.45 -10.65 -21.10
N THR A 192 -28.91 -11.23 -20.03
CA THR A 192 -28.90 -12.68 -19.81
C THR A 192 -30.33 -13.21 -19.63
N SER A 193 -31.16 -12.57 -18.81
CA SER A 193 -32.57 -12.94 -18.64
C SER A 193 -33.35 -12.81 -19.95
N SER A 194 -33.17 -11.71 -20.70
CA SER A 194 -33.82 -11.53 -22.00
C SER A 194 -33.44 -12.61 -23.01
N LEU A 195 -32.19 -13.08 -22.99
CA LEU A 195 -31.78 -14.22 -23.82
C LEU A 195 -32.52 -15.49 -23.41
N VAL A 196 -32.61 -15.77 -22.10
CA VAL A 196 -33.31 -16.96 -21.58
C VAL A 196 -34.79 -16.94 -21.98
N ASP A 197 -35.46 -15.81 -21.83
CA ASP A 197 -36.88 -15.65 -22.18
C ASP A 197 -37.10 -15.85 -23.69
N ALA A 198 -36.19 -15.32 -24.52
CA ALA A 198 -36.27 -15.41 -25.98
C ALA A 198 -36.01 -16.82 -26.55
N ILE A 199 -35.48 -17.78 -25.77
CA ILE A 199 -35.19 -19.14 -26.26
C ILE A 199 -36.46 -19.86 -26.76
N SER A 200 -37.64 -19.45 -26.28
CA SER A 200 -38.93 -19.98 -26.73
C SER A 200 -39.50 -19.28 -27.98
N ASP A 201 -38.85 -18.20 -28.46
CA ASP A 201 -39.32 -17.28 -29.50
C ASP A 201 -38.45 -17.33 -30.79
N ASP A 202 -38.47 -16.26 -31.59
CA ASP A 202 -37.79 -16.09 -32.88
C ASP A 202 -36.26 -16.30 -32.81
N ALA A 203 -35.77 -17.25 -33.62
CA ALA A 203 -34.36 -17.60 -33.75
C ALA A 203 -33.46 -16.41 -34.12
N ASN A 204 -33.96 -15.41 -34.87
CA ASN A 204 -33.18 -14.22 -35.19
C ASN A 204 -32.95 -13.33 -33.97
N HIS A 205 -33.95 -13.20 -33.10
CA HIS A 205 -33.85 -12.42 -31.87
C HIS A 205 -32.86 -13.06 -30.89
N VAL A 206 -32.96 -14.38 -30.70
CA VAL A 206 -32.00 -15.18 -29.91
C VAL A 206 -30.57 -14.98 -30.40
N LYS A 207 -30.35 -15.02 -31.72
CA LYS A 207 -29.02 -14.84 -32.32
C LYS A 207 -28.45 -13.44 -32.05
N LYS A 208 -29.27 -12.39 -32.11
CA LYS A 208 -28.84 -11.01 -31.80
C LYS A 208 -28.38 -10.88 -30.35
N LEU A 209 -29.21 -11.36 -29.41
CA LEU A 209 -28.89 -11.33 -27.97
C LEU A 209 -27.65 -12.16 -27.64
N SER A 210 -27.53 -13.36 -28.22
CA SER A 210 -26.35 -14.22 -28.07
C SER A 210 -25.06 -13.53 -28.52
N ASN A 211 -25.10 -12.86 -29.68
CA ASN A 211 -23.94 -12.12 -30.19
C ASN A 211 -23.54 -10.96 -29.27
N GLN A 212 -24.51 -10.25 -28.71
CA GLN A 212 -24.27 -9.16 -27.78
C GLN A 212 -23.66 -9.67 -26.47
N LEU A 213 -24.19 -10.77 -25.93
CA LEU A 213 -23.67 -11.41 -24.71
C LEU A 213 -22.24 -11.93 -24.91
N ASN A 214 -21.93 -12.52 -26.07
CA ASN A 214 -20.57 -12.94 -26.42
C ASN A 214 -19.58 -11.76 -26.41
N LYS A 215 -19.98 -10.58 -26.90
CA LYS A 215 -19.14 -9.37 -26.85
C LYS A 215 -18.89 -8.93 -25.40
N VAL A 216 -19.94 -8.92 -24.58
CA VAL A 216 -19.84 -8.63 -23.14
C VAL A 216 -18.87 -9.60 -22.46
N GLU A 217 -18.95 -10.90 -22.76
CA GLU A 217 -18.05 -11.91 -22.17
C GLU A 217 -16.59 -11.68 -22.57
N ILE A 218 -16.33 -11.35 -23.84
CA ILE A 218 -14.97 -11.04 -24.32
C ILE A 218 -14.41 -9.82 -23.58
N ILE A 219 -15.20 -8.75 -23.43
CA ILE A 219 -14.77 -7.55 -22.72
C ILE A 219 -14.50 -7.87 -21.25
N ASN A 220 -15.40 -8.59 -20.57
CA ASN A 220 -15.21 -9.00 -19.18
C ASN A 220 -13.93 -9.84 -18.98
N LYS A 221 -13.64 -10.76 -19.90
CA LYS A 221 -12.38 -11.53 -19.87
C LYS A 221 -11.13 -10.64 -19.98
N ASN A 222 -11.21 -9.53 -20.70
CA ASN A 222 -10.10 -8.58 -20.79
C ASN A 222 -9.99 -7.72 -19.53
N LEU A 223 -11.10 -7.23 -18.99
CA LEU A 223 -11.15 -6.53 -17.72
C LEU A 223 -10.56 -7.40 -16.58
N ASP A 224 -10.90 -8.68 -16.52
CA ASP A 224 -10.35 -9.63 -15.54
C ASP A 224 -8.83 -9.79 -15.63
N LYS A 225 -8.26 -9.71 -16.83
CA LYS A 225 -6.80 -9.75 -17.02
C LYS A 225 -6.15 -8.47 -16.47
N LEU A 226 -6.79 -7.32 -16.68
CA LEU A 226 -6.32 -6.03 -16.16
C LEU A 226 -6.41 -5.99 -14.63
N ASP A 227 -7.50 -6.48 -14.04
CA ASP A 227 -7.64 -6.61 -12.59
C ASP A 227 -6.51 -7.46 -11.99
N LYS A 228 -6.21 -8.61 -12.61
CA LYS A 228 -5.08 -9.47 -12.20
C LYS A 228 -3.73 -8.76 -12.31
N LEU A 229 -3.54 -7.92 -13.32
CA LEU A 229 -2.33 -7.12 -13.48
C LEU A 229 -2.22 -6.08 -12.36
N PHE A 230 -3.28 -5.30 -12.11
CA PHE A 230 -3.30 -4.29 -11.06
C PHE A 230 -3.01 -4.89 -9.67
N LEU A 231 -3.58 -6.05 -9.38
CA LEU A 231 -3.32 -6.78 -8.12
C LEU A 231 -1.85 -7.17 -7.93
N ASN A 232 -1.11 -7.39 -9.02
CA ASN A 232 0.27 -7.90 -8.99
C ASN A 232 1.32 -6.92 -9.55
N ILE A 233 0.96 -5.66 -9.79
CA ILE A 233 1.86 -4.67 -10.42
C ILE A 233 3.10 -4.38 -9.57
N ASP A 234 2.97 -4.46 -8.25
CA ASP A 234 4.10 -4.42 -7.30
C ASP A 234 5.08 -5.55 -7.53
N LYS A 235 4.61 -6.79 -7.73
CA LYS A 235 5.50 -7.94 -8.01
C LYS A 235 6.20 -7.78 -9.35
N VAL A 236 5.53 -7.24 -10.36
CA VAL A 236 6.13 -6.91 -11.66
C VAL A 236 7.25 -5.89 -11.46
N ALA A 237 6.97 -4.80 -10.74
CA ALA A 237 7.94 -3.75 -10.44
C ALA A 237 9.12 -4.29 -9.61
N GLU A 238 8.87 -5.10 -8.58
CA GLU A 238 9.91 -5.71 -7.73
C GLU A 238 10.86 -6.58 -8.57
N LYS A 239 10.32 -7.34 -9.54
CA LYS A 239 11.11 -8.16 -10.45
C LYS A 239 11.91 -7.32 -11.44
N GLU A 240 11.30 -6.28 -12.01
CA GLU A 240 11.98 -5.37 -12.94
C GLU A 240 13.11 -4.56 -12.27
N LYS A 241 12.98 -4.26 -10.98
CA LYS A 241 13.93 -3.42 -10.23
C LYS A 241 14.86 -4.19 -9.28
N GLY A 242 14.65 -5.49 -9.12
CA GLY A 242 15.48 -6.34 -8.27
C GLY A 242 15.30 -6.08 -6.76
N GLY A 243 14.17 -5.50 -6.35
CA GLY A 243 13.90 -5.19 -4.95
C GLY A 243 12.65 -4.33 -4.74
N ARG A 244 12.26 -4.13 -3.47
CA ARG A 244 11.06 -3.35 -3.08
C ARG A 244 11.25 -1.84 -3.13
N VAL A 245 12.50 -1.45 -3.15
CA VAL A 245 12.96 -0.07 -3.11
C VAL A 245 14.03 0.04 -4.16
N TYR A 246 13.98 1.11 -4.95
CA TYR A 246 15.00 1.40 -5.95
C TYR A 246 15.30 2.90 -5.99
N LEU A 247 16.50 3.24 -6.47
CA LEU A 247 16.92 4.62 -6.67
C LEU A 247 16.64 5.01 -8.12
N LYS A 248 15.85 6.06 -8.30
CA LYS A 248 15.49 6.65 -9.58
C LYS A 248 16.33 7.90 -9.79
N LYS A 249 17.12 7.95 -10.88
CA LYS A 249 18.07 9.04 -11.17
C LYS A 249 17.43 10.27 -11.82
N SER A 250 16.21 10.16 -12.31
CA SER A 250 15.44 11.27 -12.86
C SER A 250 13.97 11.03 -12.52
N PRO A 251 13.33 11.91 -11.72
CA PRO A 251 11.94 11.74 -11.32
C PRO A 251 10.97 11.70 -12.51
N GLU A 252 11.32 12.41 -13.59
CA GLU A 252 10.49 12.58 -14.79
C GLU A 252 10.39 11.32 -15.64
N PHE A 253 11.43 10.47 -15.63
CA PHE A 253 11.46 9.28 -16.47
C PHE A 253 10.54 8.19 -15.93
N LYS A 254 9.48 7.81 -16.66
CA LYS A 254 8.62 6.71 -16.22
C LYS A 254 9.27 5.35 -16.45
N GLU A 255 9.18 4.49 -15.44
CA GLU A 255 9.63 3.12 -15.52
C GLU A 255 8.67 2.25 -16.34
N LYS A 256 9.17 1.13 -16.88
CA LYS A 256 8.38 0.25 -17.76
C LYS A 256 7.08 -0.22 -17.10
N TYR A 257 7.11 -0.61 -15.83
CA TYR A 257 5.90 -0.99 -15.10
C TYR A 257 4.94 0.19 -14.85
N GLU A 258 5.44 1.42 -14.68
CA GLU A 258 4.60 2.63 -14.54
C GLU A 258 3.85 2.90 -15.84
N ILE A 259 4.57 2.86 -16.98
CA ILE A 259 3.98 3.00 -18.31
C ILE A 259 2.95 1.89 -18.56
N ARG A 260 3.26 0.66 -18.15
CA ARG A 260 2.35 -0.49 -18.28
C ARG A 260 1.08 -0.27 -17.47
N PHE A 261 1.20 0.24 -16.24
CA PHE A 261 0.04 0.57 -15.39
C PHE A 261 -0.85 1.61 -16.08
N GLU A 262 -0.28 2.72 -16.54
CA GLU A 262 -1.04 3.79 -17.21
C GLU A 262 -1.75 3.31 -18.47
N LYS A 263 -1.06 2.56 -19.33
CA LYS A 263 -1.69 1.94 -20.51
C LYS A 263 -2.83 0.99 -20.15
N SER A 264 -2.69 0.28 -19.04
CA SER A 264 -3.71 -0.67 -18.57
C SER A 264 -4.93 0.05 -18.01
N VAL A 265 -4.74 1.21 -17.37
CA VAL A 265 -5.84 2.09 -16.95
C VAL A 265 -6.61 2.57 -18.17
N ASN A 266 -5.93 3.11 -19.18
CA ASN A 266 -6.57 3.60 -20.40
C ASN A 266 -7.35 2.48 -21.12
N ALA A 267 -6.74 1.30 -21.27
CA ALA A 267 -7.40 0.15 -21.87
C ALA A 267 -8.64 -0.30 -21.07
N TYR A 268 -8.58 -0.20 -19.74
CA TYR A 268 -9.74 -0.51 -18.90
C TYR A 268 -10.89 0.47 -19.17
N GLU A 269 -10.59 1.77 -19.26
CA GLU A 269 -11.59 2.79 -19.57
C GLU A 269 -12.21 2.59 -20.96
N GLU A 270 -11.40 2.29 -21.97
CA GLU A 270 -11.89 1.94 -23.32
C GLU A 270 -12.86 0.73 -23.28
N TYR A 271 -12.53 -0.31 -22.54
CA TYR A 271 -13.42 -1.47 -22.38
C TYR A 271 -14.73 -1.14 -21.64
N LEU A 272 -14.70 -0.21 -20.69
CA LEU A 272 -15.93 0.25 -20.04
C LEU A 272 -16.80 1.09 -20.99
N GLU A 273 -16.18 1.88 -21.86
CA GLU A 273 -16.89 2.61 -22.93
C GLU A 273 -17.53 1.65 -23.93
N ASP A 274 -16.80 0.61 -24.35
CA ASP A 274 -17.33 -0.46 -25.21
C ASP A 274 -18.55 -1.14 -24.57
N LEU A 275 -18.49 -1.47 -23.26
CA LEU A 275 -19.64 -2.01 -22.53
C LEU A 275 -20.81 -1.04 -22.53
N SER A 276 -20.56 0.25 -22.32
CA SER A 276 -21.61 1.27 -22.35
C SER A 276 -22.31 1.32 -23.71
N GLN A 277 -21.55 1.32 -24.81
CA GLN A 277 -22.12 1.31 -26.16
C GLN A 277 -22.96 0.07 -26.46
N LEU A 278 -22.60 -1.08 -25.87
CA LEU A 278 -23.38 -2.31 -26.01
C LEU A 278 -24.75 -2.25 -25.30
N PHE A 279 -24.95 -1.38 -24.31
CA PHE A 279 -26.22 -1.29 -23.57
C PHE A 279 -27.05 -0.04 -23.88
N ILE A 280 -26.50 0.90 -24.67
CA ILE A 280 -27.21 2.10 -25.15
C ILE A 280 -28.07 1.81 -26.39
N ASN A 281 -27.80 0.71 -27.11
CA ASN A 281 -28.58 0.22 -28.26
C ASN A 281 -29.56 -0.91 -27.88
#